data_AF-A0AAW8KZR6-F1
#
_entry.id   AF-A0AAW8KZR6-F1
#
_cell.length_a   1.000
_cell.length_b   1.000
_cell.length_c   1.000
_cell.angle_alpha   90.00
_cell.angle_beta   90.00
_cell.angle_gamma   90.00
#
_symmetry.space_group_name_H-M   'P 1'
#
loop_
_entity.id
_entity.type
_entity.pdbx_description
1 polymer ?
#
loop_
_entity_poly.entity_id
_entity_poly.type
_entity_poly.pdbx_seq_one_letter_code
_entity_poly.pdbx_strand_id
1 'polypeptide(L)'
;LVANVAKGVSEAVIAVEEAGLIKRSTALKELRQSSEVTGVFSHITDEEIKEADGEDPPPPGEGVDDEETNKSDNTEPGEKDRDTVQPAA
;
A
#
# COMPACT_ATOMS: atom_id res chain seq x y z
N LEU A 1 12.71 -14.96 0.35
CA LEU A 1 12.94 -14.18 1.58
C LEU A 1 13.39 -12.76 1.27
N VAL A 2 14.49 -12.56 0.54
CA VAL A 2 15.04 -11.23 0.21
C VAL A 2 14.03 -10.29 -0.51
N ALA A 3 13.24 -10.82 -1.45
CA ALA A 3 12.19 -10.04 -2.12
C ALA A 3 11.11 -9.50 -1.15
N ASN A 4 10.77 -10.26 -0.10
CA ASN A 4 9.79 -9.82 0.91
C ASN A 4 10.39 -8.73 1.81
N VAL A 5 11.70 -8.78 2.07
CA VAL A 5 12.42 -7.74 2.81
C VAL A 5 12.44 -6.44 2.01
N ALA A 6 12.80 -6.49 0.73
CA ALA A 6 12.78 -5.33 -0.15
C ALA A 6 11.38 -4.69 -0.21
N LYS A 7 10.34 -5.51 -0.37
CA LYS A 7 8.95 -5.05 -0.37
C LYS A 7 8.60 -4.33 0.94
N GLY A 8 8.83 -4.95 2.08
CA GLY A 8 8.48 -4.37 3.38
C GLY A 8 9.23 -3.07 3.70
N VAL A 9 10.52 -2.99 3.35
CA VAL A 9 11.29 -1.74 3.48
C VAL A 9 10.71 -0.65 2.58
N SER A 10 10.38 -0.99 1.33
CA SER A 10 9.80 -0.03 0.37
C SER A 10 8.48 0.53 0.88
N GLU A 11 7.57 -0.34 1.31
CA GLU A 11 6.26 0.05 1.84
C GLU A 11 6.39 0.95 3.07
N ALA A 12 7.28 0.61 4.01
CA ALA A 12 7.50 1.43 5.21
C ALA A 12 8.08 2.81 4.88
N VAL A 13 9.08 2.87 3.99
CA VAL A 13 9.71 4.14 3.61
C VAL A 13 8.75 5.04 2.84
N ILE A 14 7.99 4.47 1.89
CA ILE A 14 6.99 5.21 1.12
C ILE A 14 5.90 5.75 2.05
N ALA A 15 5.37 4.93 2.97
CA ALA A 15 4.32 5.37 3.89
C ALA A 15 4.76 6.56 4.77
N VAL A 16 6.00 6.55 5.27
CA VAL A 16 6.53 7.64 6.10
C VAL A 16 6.81 8.90 5.26
N GLU A 17 7.22 8.73 4.00
CA GLU A 17 7.38 9.85 3.06
C GLU A 17 6.04 10.49 2.70
N GLU A 18 5.04 9.70 2.30
CA GLU A 18 3.69 10.16 1.96
C GLU A 18 2.98 10.79 3.16
N ALA A 19 3.27 10.33 4.39
CA ALA A 19 2.80 10.95 5.62
C ALA A 19 3.49 12.31 5.91
N GLY A 20 4.40 12.77 5.07
CA GLY A 20 5.12 14.03 5.23
C GLY A 20 6.13 14.03 6.38
N LEU A 21 6.44 12.87 6.96
CA LEU A 21 7.33 12.75 8.13
C LEU A 21 8.80 12.80 7.73
N ILE A 22 9.13 12.40 6.51
CA ILE A 22 10.47 12.51 5.92
C ILE A 22 10.40 13.14 4.53
N LYS A 23 11.49 13.77 4.12
CA LYS A 23 11.65 14.28 2.75
C LYS A 23 11.88 13.14 1.76
N ARG A 24 11.55 13.39 0.49
CA ARG A 24 11.88 12.50 -0.63
C ARG A 24 13.35 12.12 -0.68
N SER A 25 14.28 13.07 -0.46
CA SER A 25 15.72 12.78 -0.40
C SER A 25 16.11 11.79 0.71
N THR A 26 15.38 11.81 1.82
CA THR A 26 15.59 10.87 2.93
C THR A 26 15.06 9.49 2.58
N ALA A 27 13.87 9.41 1.99
CA ALA A 27 13.31 8.16 1.49
C ALA A 27 14.25 7.46 0.49
N LEU A 28 14.81 8.20 -0.48
CA LEU A 28 15.77 7.67 -1.46
C LEU A 28 17.06 7.13 -0.81
N LYS A 29 17.55 7.79 0.25
CA LYS A 29 18.73 7.31 1.01
C LYS A 29 18.44 6.00 1.72
N GLU A 30 17.30 5.88 2.40
CA GLU A 30 16.89 4.65 3.10
C GLU A 30 16.70 3.48 2.12
N LEU A 31 16.02 3.73 0.99
CA LEU A 31 15.86 2.73 -0.07
C LEU A 31 17.23 2.28 -0.61
N ARG A 32 18.14 3.22 -0.90
CA ARG A 32 19.49 2.87 -1.37
C ARG A 32 20.28 2.08 -0.33
N GLN A 33 20.22 2.46 0.94
CA GLN A 33 20.89 1.71 2.01
C GLN A 33 20.37 0.27 2.11
N SER A 34 19.06 0.06 1.90
CA SER A 34 18.48 -1.29 1.89
C SER A 34 19.04 -2.20 0.78
N SER A 35 19.67 -1.62 -0.25
CA SER A 35 20.31 -2.37 -1.33
C SER A 35 21.48 -3.24 -0.85
N GLU A 36 22.13 -2.87 0.26
CA GLU A 36 23.22 -3.65 0.85
C GLU A 36 22.77 -5.06 1.28
N VAL A 37 21.50 -5.18 1.65
CA VAL A 37 20.88 -6.45 2.09
C VAL A 37 20.08 -7.08 0.97
N THR A 38 19.39 -6.27 0.16
CA THR A 38 18.39 -6.77 -0.78
C THR A 38 18.83 -6.82 -2.23
N GLY A 39 19.86 -6.05 -2.61
CA GLY A 39 20.25 -5.81 -3.99
C GLY A 39 19.28 -4.93 -4.79
N VAL A 40 18.15 -4.51 -4.20
CA VAL A 40 17.16 -3.63 -4.83
C VAL A 40 17.52 -2.17 -4.53
N PHE A 41 17.23 -1.23 -5.43
CA PHE A 41 17.54 0.21 -5.28
C PHE A 41 19.01 0.60 -5.35
N SER A 42 19.90 -0.30 -5.77
CA SER A 42 21.35 -0.03 -5.89
C SER A 42 21.72 1.04 -6.93
N HIS A 43 20.78 1.41 -7.81
CA HIS A 43 21.00 2.38 -8.89
C HIS A 43 20.57 3.80 -8.53
N ILE A 44 20.00 4.02 -7.33
CA ILE A 44 19.67 5.37 -6.87
C ILE A 44 20.98 6.18 -6.73
N THR A 45 21.11 7.21 -7.55
CA THR A 45 22.32 8.03 -7.67
C THR A 45 22.37 9.13 -6.61
N ASP A 46 23.56 9.69 -6.39
CA ASP A 46 23.72 10.86 -5.52
C ASP A 46 23.04 12.11 -6.13
N GLU A 47 23.01 12.20 -7.47
CA GLU A 47 22.30 13.24 -8.21
C GLU A 47 20.79 13.21 -7.94
N GLU A 48 20.13 12.05 -8.09
CA GLU A 48 18.69 11.90 -7.80
C GLU A 48 18.36 12.26 -6.34
N ILE A 49 19.22 11.90 -5.39
CA ILE A 49 19.05 12.25 -3.97
C ILE A 49 19.17 13.76 -3.77
N LYS A 50 20.12 14.41 -4.43
CA LYS A 50 20.37 15.85 -4.30
C LYS A 50 19.25 16.67 -4.93
N GLU A 51 18.73 16.25 -6.08
CA GLU A 51 17.58 16.88 -6.73
C GLU A 51 16.36 16.85 -5.80
N ALA A 52 16.11 15.72 -5.14
CA ALA A 52 15.02 15.55 -4.18
C ALA A 52 15.22 16.31 -2.84
N ASP A 53 16.40 16.87 -2.56
CA ASP A 53 16.69 17.52 -1.27
C ASP A 53 16.13 18.95 -1.19
N GLY A 54 15.95 19.58 -2.34
CA GLY A 54 15.30 20.88 -2.49
C GLY A 54 13.78 20.82 -2.40
N GLU A 55 13.20 19.62 -2.39
CA GLU A 55 11.76 19.41 -2.24
C GLU A 55 11.39 19.38 -0.76
N ASP A 56 10.41 20.19 -0.38
CA ASP A 56 9.77 20.07 0.92
C ASP A 56 9.02 18.74 0.99
N PRO A 57 8.93 18.10 2.18
CA PRO A 57 8.15 16.87 2.31
C PRO A 57 6.70 17.15 1.91
N PRO A 58 6.00 16.15 1.35
CA PRO A 58 4.58 16.32 1.05
C PRO A 58 3.85 16.73 2.33
N PRO A 59 2.79 17.55 2.23
CA PRO A 59 1.96 17.84 3.39
C PRO A 59 1.50 16.50 4.00
N PRO A 60 1.44 16.39 5.34
CA PRO A 60 0.94 15.18 5.98
C PRO A 60 -0.40 14.83 5.37
N GLY A 61 -0.53 13.61 4.85
CA GLY A 61 -1.77 13.17 4.20
C GLY A 61 -2.97 13.46 5.11
N GLU A 62 -3.94 14.23 4.61
CA GLU A 62 -5.30 14.20 5.17
C GLU A 62 -5.72 12.74 5.08
N GLY A 63 -5.99 12.14 6.25
CA GLY A 63 -6.10 10.69 6.41
C GLY A 63 -6.88 10.06 5.26
N VAL A 64 -6.34 8.96 4.73
CA VAL A 64 -7.15 8.06 3.92
C VAL A 64 -8.43 7.81 4.70
N ASP A 65 -9.54 8.38 4.24
CA ASP A 65 -10.83 8.04 4.77
C ASP A 65 -10.97 6.54 4.53
N ASP A 66 -10.92 5.75 5.60
CA ASP A 66 -11.29 4.34 5.61
C ASP A 66 -12.81 4.23 5.31
N GLU A 67 -13.28 4.72 4.17
CA GLU A 67 -14.52 4.24 3.57
C GLU A 67 -14.20 2.94 2.81
N GLU A 68 -13.79 1.92 3.58
CA GLU A 68 -14.06 0.55 3.21
C GLU A 68 -15.59 0.40 3.21
N THR A 69 -16.15 0.60 2.03
CA THR A 69 -17.56 0.40 1.68
C THR A 69 -18.08 -0.88 2.33
N ASN A 70 -18.81 -0.70 3.43
CA ASN A 70 -19.54 -1.75 4.10
C ASN A 70 -20.76 -2.10 3.24
N LYS A 71 -20.52 -2.83 2.14
CA LYS A 71 -21.55 -3.40 1.28
C LYS A 71 -21.51 -4.92 1.38
N SER A 72 -21.65 -5.41 2.61
CA SER A 72 -22.18 -6.75 2.82
C SER A 72 -23.66 -6.71 2.46
N ASP A 73 -23.92 -7.06 1.21
CA ASP A 73 -25.22 -7.29 0.60
C ASP A 73 -25.97 -8.37 1.40
N ASN A 74 -26.80 -7.95 2.34
CA ASN A 74 -27.74 -8.84 3.00
C ASN A 74 -28.98 -9.00 2.12
N THR A 75 -28.83 -9.69 0.99
CA THR A 75 -29.97 -10.19 0.24
C THR A 75 -30.46 -11.47 0.94
N GLU A 76 -31.42 -11.31 1.84
CA GLU A 76 -32.32 -12.40 2.26
C GLU A 76 -32.92 -13.05 1.00
N PRO A 77 -32.82 -14.38 0.82
CA PRO A 77 -33.61 -15.07 -0.18
C PRO A 77 -35.07 -15.04 0.26
N GLY A 78 -35.84 -14.13 -0.35
CA GLY A 78 -37.28 -14.04 -0.17
C GLY A 78 -37.96 -15.39 -0.42
N GLU A 79 -38.59 -15.88 0.65
CA GLU A 79 -39.52 -16.99 0.65
C GLU A 79 -40.72 -16.65 -0.24
N LYS A 80 -40.77 -17.22 -1.44
CA LYS A 80 -42.00 -17.36 -2.22
C LYS A 80 -42.06 -18.75 -2.84
N ASP A 81 -42.71 -19.62 -2.10
CA ASP A 81 -43.83 -20.44 -2.58
C ASP A 81 -43.63 -21.09 -3.96
N ARG A 82 -43.08 -22.31 -3.92
CA ARG A 82 -43.36 -23.32 -4.94
C ARG A 82 -43.81 -24.58 -4.24
N ASP A 83 -45.05 -24.53 -3.77
CA ASP A 83 -45.87 -25.73 -3.67
C ASP A 83 -45.97 -26.36 -5.08
N THR A 84 -45.13 -27.35 -5.37
CA THR A 84 -45.44 -28.39 -6.35
C THR A 84 -44.82 -29.68 -5.87
N VAL A 85 -45.61 -30.39 -5.09
CA VAL A 85 -45.48 -31.79 -4.72
C VAL A 85 -45.14 -32.65 -5.95
N GLN A 86 -44.02 -33.37 -5.91
CA GLN A 86 -43.84 -34.60 -6.68
C GLN A 86 -43.14 -35.63 -5.80
N PRO A 87 -43.85 -36.65 -5.25
CA PRO A 87 -43.20 -37.84 -4.77
C PRO A 87 -42.91 -38.77 -5.95
N ALA A 88 -41.69 -39.29 -5.98
CA ALA A 88 -41.24 -40.33 -6.89
C ALA A 88 -41.92 -41.68 -6.55
N ALA A 89 -42.30 -42.43 -7.60
CA ALA A 89 -42.29 -43.90 -7.68
C ALA A 89 -42.50 -44.33 -9.13
#